data_AF-A0A2V8TAT5-F1
#
_entry.id   AF-A0A2V8TAT5-F1
#
_cell.length_a   1.000
_cell.length_b   1.000
_cell.length_c   1.000
_cell.angle_alpha   90.00
_cell.angle_beta   90.00
_cell.angle_gamma   90.00
#
_symmetry.space_group_name_H-M   'P 1'
#
loop_
_entity.id
_entity.type
_entity.pdbx_description
1 polymer ?
#
loop_
_entity_poly.entity_id
_entity_poly.type
_entity_poly.pdbx_seq_one_letter_code
_entity_poly.pdbx_strand_id
1 'polypeptide(L)'
;MSESFDEQPKTLWREGLKLVEQLSQEMHGKSFLEASQEQRIALLSRISENEMKPVKPEELFFREMKGRTARAYYSSKIGIHTEMEYKGNTYLKEFAGYDAT
;
A
#
# COMPACT_ATOMS: atom_id res chain seq x y z
N MET A 1 8.60 -21.41 1.52
CA MET A 1 8.65 -20.37 0.48
C MET A 1 10.07 -19.88 0.43
N SER A 2 10.73 -19.98 -0.72
CA SER A 2 12.09 -19.44 -0.88
C SER A 2 11.98 -17.92 -0.81
N GLU A 3 12.39 -17.32 0.29
CA GLU A 3 12.66 -15.88 0.35
C GLU A 3 13.85 -15.64 -0.60
N SER A 4 13.57 -15.34 -1.87
CA SER A 4 14.61 -15.02 -2.83
C SER A 4 15.29 -13.73 -2.35
N PHE A 5 16.57 -13.83 -2.01
CA PHE A 5 17.49 -12.73 -1.78
C PHE A 5 17.77 -11.95 -3.09
N ASP A 6 16.70 -11.60 -3.81
CA ASP A 6 16.79 -10.81 -5.01
C ASP A 6 16.95 -9.34 -4.60
N GLU A 7 17.98 -8.68 -5.09
CA GLU A 7 18.21 -7.25 -4.85
C GLU A 7 17.28 -6.38 -5.73
N GLN A 8 16.73 -6.94 -6.82
CA GLN A 8 15.86 -6.23 -7.75
C GLN A 8 14.60 -5.61 -7.08
N PRO A 9 13.85 -6.33 -6.21
CA PRO A 9 12.73 -5.76 -5.46
C PRO A 9 13.10 -4.55 -4.59
N LYS A 10 14.29 -4.54 -3.98
CA LYS A 10 14.75 -3.41 -3.15
C LYS A 10 15.07 -2.18 -4.00
N THR A 11 15.73 -2.39 -5.13
CA THR A 11 16.07 -1.32 -6.08
C THR A 11 14.81 -0.67 -6.64
N LEU A 12 13.87 -1.46 -7.18
CA LEU A 12 12.59 -0.96 -7.70
C LEU A 12 11.81 -0.17 -6.65
N TRP A 13 11.85 -0.62 -5.39
CA TRP A 13 11.21 0.10 -4.28
C TRP A 13 11.86 1.47 -4.04
N ARG A 14 13.19 1.54 -3.97
CA ARG A 14 13.92 2.80 -3.77
C ARG A 14 13.73 3.76 -4.93
N GLU A 15 13.70 3.26 -6.16
CA GLU A 15 13.41 4.05 -7.36
C GLU A 15 12.00 4.63 -7.32
N GLY A 16 11.00 3.83 -6.94
CA GLY A 16 9.64 4.30 -6.75
C GLY A 16 9.50 5.39 -5.68
N LEU A 17 10.17 5.25 -4.54
CA LEU A 17 10.21 6.30 -3.52
C LEU A 17 10.86 7.59 -4.03
N LYS A 18 11.92 7.46 -4.83
CA LYS A 18 12.56 8.62 -5.47
C LYS A 18 11.62 9.32 -6.47
N LEU A 19 10.81 8.57 -7.22
CA LEU A 19 9.81 9.12 -8.12
C LEU A 19 8.74 9.92 -7.35
N VAL A 20 8.25 9.41 -6.22
CA VAL A 20 7.29 10.14 -5.37
C VAL A 20 7.89 11.45 -4.85
N GLU A 21 9.15 11.41 -4.42
CA GLU A 21 9.86 12.59 -3.95
C GLU A 21 10.03 13.65 -5.06
N GLN A 22 10.43 13.22 -6.26
CA GLN A 22 10.53 14.09 -7.44
C GLN A 22 9.19 14.72 -7.80
N LEU A 23 8.12 13.92 -7.85
CA LEU A 23 6.77 14.41 -8.14
C LEU A 23 6.26 15.40 -7.09
N SER A 24 6.60 15.20 -5.82
CA SER A 24 6.24 16.15 -4.77
C SER A 24 6.94 17.49 -4.98
N GLN A 25 8.24 17.45 -5.32
CA GLN A 25 9.00 18.66 -5.63
C GLN A 25 8.45 19.36 -6.87
N GLU A 26 8.08 18.63 -7.92
CA GLU A 26 7.50 19.18 -9.15
C GLU A 26 6.12 19.81 -8.92
N MET A 27 5.24 19.14 -8.17
CA MET A 27 3.86 19.59 -7.97
C MET A 27 3.74 20.71 -6.93
N HIS A 28 4.60 20.69 -5.91
CA HIS A 28 4.41 21.50 -4.70
C HIS A 28 5.67 22.23 -4.23
N GLY A 29 6.82 22.01 -4.87
CA GLY A 29 8.10 22.64 -4.49
C GLY A 29 8.66 22.15 -3.15
N LYS A 30 8.18 21.02 -2.63
CA LYS A 30 8.56 20.47 -1.32
C LYS A 30 8.77 18.96 -1.39
N SER A 31 9.58 18.42 -0.48
CA SER A 31 9.63 16.98 -0.24
C SER A 31 8.26 16.42 0.13
N PHE A 32 8.04 15.12 -0.11
CA PHE A 32 6.74 14.51 0.19
C PHE A 32 6.39 14.63 1.69
N LEU A 33 7.40 14.52 2.56
CA LEU A 33 7.22 14.63 4.01
C LEU A 33 7.06 16.08 4.51
N GLU A 34 7.43 17.09 3.74
CA GLU A 34 7.19 18.50 4.09
C GLU A 34 5.91 19.06 3.43
N ALA A 35 5.34 18.34 2.47
CA ALA A 35 4.05 18.67 1.86
C ALA A 35 2.90 18.56 2.88
N SER A 36 1.89 19.43 2.74
CA SER A 36 0.67 19.35 3.56
C SER A 36 -0.13 18.07 3.27
N GLN A 37 -1.08 17.75 4.13
CA GLN A 37 -1.96 16.60 3.90
C GLN A 37 -2.70 16.68 2.56
N GLU A 38 -3.24 17.85 2.21
CA GLU A 38 -3.95 18.09 0.96
C GLU A 38 -3.03 17.93 -0.25
N GLN A 39 -1.78 18.40 -0.15
CA GLN A 39 -0.76 18.25 -1.19
C GLN A 39 -0.37 16.78 -1.39
N ARG A 40 -0.16 16.04 -0.30
CA ARG A 40 0.11 14.59 -0.39
C ARG A 40 -1.06 13.84 -1.02
N ILE A 41 -2.30 14.18 -0.65
CA ILE A 41 -3.50 13.59 -1.25
C ILE A 41 -3.58 13.91 -2.74
N ALA A 42 -3.31 15.16 -3.15
CA ALA A 42 -3.32 15.56 -4.55
C ALA A 42 -2.30 14.75 -5.38
N LEU A 43 -1.08 14.59 -4.87
CA LEU A 43 -0.06 13.77 -5.52
C LEU A 43 -0.49 12.31 -5.63
N LEU A 44 -0.92 11.69 -4.52
CA LEU A 44 -1.34 10.29 -4.50
C LEU A 44 -2.54 10.04 -5.42
N SER A 45 -3.47 11.00 -5.47
CA SER A 45 -4.63 10.94 -6.37
C SER A 45 -4.19 10.92 -7.82
N ARG A 46 -3.28 11.84 -8.23
CA ARG A 46 -2.73 11.91 -9.58
C ARG A 46 -2.08 10.58 -10.01
N ILE A 47 -1.24 9.99 -9.18
CA ILE A 47 -0.54 8.74 -9.54
C ILE A 47 -1.44 7.50 -9.47
N SER A 48 -2.65 7.63 -8.91
CA SER A 48 -3.67 6.58 -8.85
C SER A 48 -4.68 6.58 -10.00
N GLU A 49 -4.71 7.63 -10.84
CA GLU A 49 -5.76 7.82 -11.85
C GLU A 49 -5.94 6.63 -12.81
N ASN A 50 -4.85 5.94 -13.14
CA ASN A 50 -4.84 4.80 -14.06
C ASN A 50 -4.63 3.45 -13.36
N GLU A 51 -5.05 3.30 -12.09
CA GLU A 51 -4.73 2.12 -11.26
C GLU A 51 -5.13 0.77 -11.90
N MET A 52 -6.21 0.73 -12.68
CA MET A 52 -6.66 -0.48 -13.37
C MET A 52 -5.74 -0.92 -14.52
N LYS A 53 -5.06 0.03 -15.16
CA LYS A 53 -4.16 -0.20 -16.28
C LYS A 53 -2.98 0.79 -16.22
N PRO A 54 -2.10 0.66 -15.22
CA PRO A 54 -0.99 1.59 -15.04
C PRO A 54 0.03 1.40 -16.15
N VAL A 55 0.53 2.51 -16.69
CA VAL A 55 1.53 2.51 -17.77
C VAL A 55 2.79 3.25 -17.32
N LYS A 56 2.64 4.35 -16.59
CA LYS A 56 3.77 5.16 -16.16
C LYS A 56 4.47 4.55 -14.94
N PRO A 57 5.78 4.79 -14.76
CA PRO A 57 6.53 4.27 -13.61
C PRO A 57 5.90 4.60 -12.25
N GLU A 58 5.41 5.83 -12.06
CA GLU A 58 4.75 6.28 -10.83
C GLU A 58 3.40 5.60 -10.57
N GLU A 59 2.65 5.28 -11.63
CA GLU A 59 1.36 4.56 -11.54
C GLU A 59 1.61 3.08 -11.19
N LEU A 60 2.62 2.47 -11.80
CA LEU A 60 3.05 1.11 -11.51
C LEU A 60 3.52 0.99 -10.05
N PHE A 61 4.30 1.97 -9.58
CA PHE A 61 4.75 2.03 -8.21
C PHE A 61 3.59 2.26 -7.22
N PHE A 62 2.63 3.13 -7.56
CA PHE A 62 1.44 3.34 -6.71
C PHE A 62 0.69 2.03 -6.46
N ARG A 63 0.47 1.22 -7.50
CA ARG A 63 -0.20 -0.08 -7.37
C ARG A 63 0.53 -1.01 -6.40
N GLU A 64 1.86 -1.10 -6.51
CA GLU A 64 2.68 -1.92 -5.62
C GLU A 64 2.65 -1.39 -4.17
N MET A 65 2.83 -0.08 -4.00
CA MET A 65 2.78 0.59 -2.69
C MET A 65 1.42 0.40 -2.00
N LYS A 66 0.31 0.55 -2.73
CA LYS A 66 -1.04 0.34 -2.22
C LYS A 66 -1.23 -1.10 -1.76
N GLY A 67 -0.85 -2.07 -2.60
CA GLY A 67 -0.96 -3.49 -2.26
C GLY A 67 -0.16 -3.86 -1.01
N ARG A 68 1.07 -3.36 -0.89
CA ARG A 68 1.90 -3.59 0.31
C ARG A 68 1.34 -2.91 1.55
N THR A 69 0.85 -1.68 1.43
CA THR A 69 0.22 -0.94 2.54
C THR A 69 -1.02 -1.68 3.05
N ALA A 70 -1.92 -2.10 2.14
CA ALA A 70 -3.11 -2.86 2.50
C ALA A 70 -2.74 -4.19 3.18
N ARG A 71 -1.79 -4.94 2.60
CA ARG A 71 -1.30 -6.19 3.20
C ARG A 71 -0.71 -5.96 4.59
N ALA A 72 0.13 -4.94 4.77
CA ALA A 72 0.73 -4.62 6.06
C ALA A 72 -0.33 -4.23 7.09
N TYR A 73 -1.33 -3.43 6.70
CA TYR A 73 -2.43 -3.04 7.56
C TYR A 73 -3.26 -4.25 8.00
N TYR A 74 -3.74 -5.06 7.07
CA TYR A 74 -4.61 -6.21 7.35
C TYR A 74 -3.89 -7.42 7.96
N SER A 75 -2.56 -7.41 8.00
CA SER A 75 -1.77 -8.36 8.80
C SER A 75 -1.29 -7.79 10.13
N SER A 76 -1.46 -6.49 10.36
CA SER A 76 -1.16 -5.87 11.65
C SER A 76 -2.18 -6.32 12.70
N LYS A 77 -1.82 -6.18 13.99
CA LYS A 77 -2.73 -6.49 15.09
C LYS A 77 -4.05 -5.73 14.98
N ILE A 78 -3.99 -4.45 14.61
CA ILE A 78 -5.17 -3.58 14.47
C ILE A 78 -6.06 -4.09 13.33
N GLY A 79 -5.51 -4.29 12.14
CA GLY A 79 -6.30 -4.74 10.99
C GLY A 79 -6.89 -6.14 11.19
N ILE A 80 -6.09 -7.12 11.60
CA ILE A 80 -6.55 -8.51 11.66
C ILE A 80 -7.46 -8.81 12.87
N HIS A 81 -7.20 -8.25 14.06
CA HIS A 81 -7.96 -8.58 15.27
C HIS A 81 -9.01 -7.56 15.65
N THR A 82 -8.79 -6.27 15.37
CA THR A 82 -9.73 -5.21 15.77
C THR A 82 -10.72 -4.90 14.66
N GLU A 83 -10.25 -4.76 13.42
CA GLU A 83 -11.14 -4.46 12.29
C GLU A 83 -11.78 -5.72 11.71
N MET A 84 -10.98 -6.72 11.32
CA MET A 84 -11.50 -7.97 10.75
C MET A 84 -12.04 -8.95 11.79
N GLU A 85 -11.81 -8.69 13.08
CA GLU A 85 -12.21 -9.54 14.20
C GLU A 85 -11.80 -11.02 14.05
N TYR A 86 -10.66 -11.29 13.40
CA TYR A 86 -10.20 -12.63 13.16
C TYR A 86 -10.03 -13.40 14.47
N LYS A 87 -10.75 -14.52 14.61
CA LYS A 87 -10.79 -15.32 15.84
C LYS A 87 -9.69 -16.40 15.92
N GLY A 88 -8.75 -16.41 14.97
CA GLY A 88 -7.59 -17.30 14.95
C GLY A 88 -7.79 -18.61 14.17
N ASN A 89 -6.72 -19.40 14.03
CA ASN A 89 -6.75 -20.79 13.53
C ASN A 89 -7.19 -21.76 14.64
N THR A 90 -8.17 -21.37 15.44
CA THR A 90 -8.65 -22.20 16.56
C THR A 90 -9.50 -23.33 16.00
N TYR A 91 -9.35 -24.54 16.53
CA TYR A 91 -10.20 -25.67 16.13
C TYR A 91 -11.66 -25.31 16.40
N LEU A 92 -12.45 -25.21 15.32
CA LEU A 92 -13.89 -25.06 15.39
C LEU A 92 -14.51 -26.45 15.33
N LYS A 93 -15.17 -26.84 16.42
CA LYS A 93 -15.89 -28.13 16.48
C LYS A 93 -17.07 -28.15 15.50
N GLU A 94 -17.68 -27.00 15.25
CA GLU A 94 -18.82 -26.79 14.35
C GLU A 94 -18.62 -25.47 13.58
N PHE A 95 -19.15 -25.38 12.36
CA PHE A 95 -19.02 -24.18 11.52
C PHE A 95 -19.76 -22.99 12.16
N ALA A 96 -19.05 -21.90 12.41
CA ALA A 96 -19.58 -20.76 13.18
C ALA A 96 -20.59 -19.88 12.42
N GLY A 97 -20.71 -20.04 11.09
CA GLY A 97 -21.58 -19.17 10.27
C GLY A 97 -21.06 -17.73 10.17
N TYR A 98 -21.85 -16.89 9.51
CA TYR A 98 -21.70 -15.43 9.55
C TYR A 98 -23.10 -14.84 9.79
N ASP A 99 -23.20 -13.82 10.64
CA ASP A 99 -24.45 -13.07 10.82
C ASP A 99 -24.63 -12.09 9.64
N ALA A 100 -25.48 -12.48 8.70
CA ALA A 100 -25.96 -11.60 7.63
C ALA A 100 -27.11 -10.75 8.17
N THR A 101 -26.86 -9.49 8.52
CA THR A 101 -27.94 -8.53 8.78
C THR A 101 -28.02 -7.50 7.66
#